data_AF-A0A519M773-F1
#
_entry.id   AF-A0A519M773-F1
#
_cell.length_a   1.000
_cell.length_b   1.000
_cell.length_c   1.000
_cell.angle_alpha   90.00
_cell.angle_beta   90.00
_cell.angle_gamma   90.00
#
_symmetry.space_group_name_H-M   'P 1'
#
loop_
_entity.id
_entity.type
_entity.pdbx_description
1 polymer ?
#
loop_
_entity_poly.entity_id
_entity_poly.type
_entity_poly.pdbx_seq_one_letter_code
_entity_poly.pdbx_strand_id
1 'polypeptide(L)'
;IQLYREKTAEIRAFDFGAVVGCAAGHMANDAMLKELTDNVVHLDSADSQTLKTFFKWVSETIEQGNKSQGTGEAPKLPPPPGEITVVI
;
A
#
# COMPACT_ATOMS: atom_id res chain seq x y z
N ILE A 1 -6.86 4.53 -19.31
CA ILE A 1 -5.55 3.93 -18.94
C ILE A 1 -4.40 4.93 -19.11
N GLN A 2 -4.35 5.74 -20.19
CA GLN A 2 -3.29 6.74 -20.42
C GLN A 2 -3.08 7.72 -19.24
N LEU A 3 -4.16 8.35 -18.76
CA LEU A 3 -4.10 9.32 -17.65
C LEU A 3 -3.60 8.71 -16.33
N TYR A 4 -3.91 7.44 -16.07
CA TYR A 4 -3.48 6.74 -14.86
C TYR A 4 -1.95 6.62 -14.84
N ARG A 5 -1.35 6.13 -15.93
CA ARG A 5 0.11 5.96 -16.03
C ARG A 5 0.87 7.28 -15.97
N GLU A 6 0.32 8.32 -16.59
CA GLU A 6 0.88 9.68 -16.52
C GLU A 6 0.92 10.18 -15.07
N LYS A 7 -0.19 10.02 -14.33
CA LYS A 7 -0.27 10.41 -12.92
C LYS A 7 0.53 9.51 -11.99
N THR A 8 0.63 8.22 -12.29
CA THR A 8 1.47 7.28 -11.56
C THR A 8 2.94 7.70 -11.58
N ALA A 9 3.46 8.09 -12.74
CA ALA A 9 4.83 8.60 -12.86
C ALA A 9 5.04 9.90 -12.08
N GLU A 10 4.05 10.80 -12.10
CA GLU A 10 4.06 12.04 -11.33
C GLU A 10 4.06 11.77 -9.82
N ILE A 11 3.20 10.86 -9.32
CA ILE A 11 3.13 10.46 -7.91
C ILE A 11 4.42 9.78 -7.44
N ARG A 12 5.04 8.93 -8.27
CA ARG A 12 6.36 8.33 -7.96
C ARG A 12 7.49 9.34 -7.96
N ALA A 13 7.35 10.45 -8.70
CA ALA A 13 8.32 11.53 -8.68
C ALA A 13 8.23 12.39 -7.41
N PHE A 14 7.12 12.31 -6.67
CA PHE A 14 6.99 12.92 -5.36
C PHE A 14 7.60 12.02 -4.28
N ASP A 15 8.30 12.65 -3.34
CA ASP A 15 8.95 11.99 -2.20
C ASP A 15 7.91 11.71 -1.09
N PHE A 16 6.91 10.88 -1.39
CA PHE A 16 5.97 10.40 -0.38
C PHE A 16 6.69 9.44 0.55
N GLY A 17 6.62 9.70 1.86
CA GLY A 17 7.25 8.82 2.86
C GLY A 17 6.74 7.38 2.82
N ALA A 18 5.48 7.16 2.43
CA ALA A 18 4.92 5.84 2.14
C ALA A 18 3.72 5.98 1.20
N VAL A 19 3.63 5.12 0.19
CA VAL A 19 2.41 4.91 -0.61
C VAL A 19 2.02 3.46 -0.42
N VAL A 20 0.74 3.20 -0.10
CA VAL A 20 0.21 1.84 0.06
C VAL A 20 -1.03 1.71 -0.82
N GLY A 21 -1.00 0.79 -1.76
CA GLY A 21 -2.12 0.48 -2.65
C GLY A 21 -2.99 -0.61 -2.05
N CYS A 22 -4.30 -0.36 -1.91
CA CYS A 22 -5.26 -1.37 -1.46
C CYS A 22 -6.15 -1.80 -2.62
N ALA A 23 -5.96 -3.02 -3.10
CA ALA A 23 -6.89 -3.74 -3.97
C ALA A 23 -8.02 -4.32 -3.11
N ALA A 24 -9.26 -3.94 -3.36
CA ALA A 24 -10.41 -4.46 -2.62
C ALA A 24 -11.38 -5.19 -3.57
N GLY A 25 -11.57 -6.48 -3.32
CA GLY A 25 -12.46 -7.38 -4.06
C GLY A 25 -11.82 -8.01 -5.30
N HIS A 26 -12.45 -9.08 -5.81
CA HIS A 26 -11.89 -9.90 -6.89
C HIS A 26 -11.65 -9.17 -8.22
N MET A 27 -12.33 -8.05 -8.46
CA MET A 27 -12.16 -7.25 -9.67
C MET A 27 -11.04 -6.21 -9.55
N ALA A 28 -10.38 -6.12 -8.40
CA ALA A 28 -9.25 -5.23 -8.22
C ALA A 28 -8.06 -5.69 -9.07
N ASN A 29 -7.37 -4.73 -9.69
CA ASN A 29 -6.24 -5.01 -10.57
C ASN A 29 -4.93 -4.68 -9.87
N ASP A 30 -4.33 -5.69 -9.24
CA ASP A 30 -3.07 -5.56 -8.51
C ASP A 30 -1.93 -5.08 -9.40
N ALA A 31 -1.93 -5.45 -10.69
CA ALA A 31 -0.89 -5.06 -11.62
C ALA A 31 -0.85 -3.55 -11.83
N MET A 32 -2.01 -2.88 -11.88
CA MET A 32 -2.05 -1.41 -11.98
C MET A 32 -1.58 -0.75 -10.70
N LEU A 33 -1.98 -1.26 -9.53
CA LEU A 33 -1.53 -0.76 -8.23
C LEU A 33 -0.02 -0.92 -8.06
N LYS A 34 0.56 -2.02 -8.57
CA LYS A 34 2.01 -2.25 -8.58
C LYS A 34 2.77 -1.29 -9.48
N GLU A 35 2.16 -0.77 -10.56
CA GLU A 35 2.77 0.31 -11.33
C GLU A 35 2.90 1.59 -10.49
N LEU A 36 1.97 1.83 -9.56
CA LEU A 36 1.94 3.02 -8.69
C LEU A 36 2.85 2.90 -7.47
N THR A 37 2.85 1.75 -6.81
CA THR A 37 3.64 1.52 -5.59
C THR A 37 3.99 0.04 -5.44
N ASP A 38 5.17 -0.24 -4.89
CA ASP A 38 5.58 -1.61 -4.55
C ASP A 38 4.78 -2.19 -3.38
N ASN A 39 4.15 -1.34 -2.56
CA ASN A 39 3.37 -1.77 -1.39
C ASN A 39 1.91 -1.98 -1.77
N VAL A 40 1.57 -3.13 -2.36
CA VAL A 40 0.19 -3.48 -2.74
C VAL A 40 -0.39 -4.54 -1.83
N VAL A 41 -1.62 -4.29 -1.37
CA VAL A 41 -2.37 -5.15 -0.48
C VAL A 41 -3.67 -5.54 -1.14
N HIS A 42 -3.91 -6.84 -1.28
CA HIS A 42 -5.16 -7.39 -1.81
C HIS A 42 -6.05 -7.86 -0.67
N LEU A 43 -7.28 -7.35 -0.67
CA LEU A 43 -8.34 -7.74 0.24
C LEU A 43 -9.41 -8.48 -0.56
N ASP A 44 -9.67 -9.74 -0.20
CA ASP A 44 -10.71 -10.55 -0.86
C ASP A 44 -12.11 -9.94 -0.73
N SER A 45 -12.36 -9.22 0.38
CA SER A 45 -13.61 -8.50 0.62
C SER A 45 -13.37 -7.10 1.16
N ALA A 46 -14.24 -6.17 0.75
CA ALA A 46 -14.27 -4.78 1.21
C ALA A 46 -15.14 -4.62 2.48
N ASP A 47 -15.13 -5.62 3.37
CA ASP A 47 -15.90 -5.57 4.61
C ASP A 47 -15.25 -4.63 5.64
N SER A 48 -16.09 -4.02 6.47
CA SER A 48 -15.66 -3.09 7.52
C SER A 48 -14.63 -3.69 8.49
N GLN A 49 -14.67 -5.02 8.71
CA GLN A 49 -13.71 -5.73 9.57
C GLN A 49 -12.32 -5.76 8.92
N THR A 50 -12.24 -6.18 7.66
CA THR A 50 -11.00 -6.27 6.88
C THR A 50 -10.36 -4.89 6.71
N LEU A 51 -11.15 -3.87 6.39
CA LEU A 51 -10.68 -2.49 6.31
C LEU A 51 -10.16 -1.97 7.65
N LYS A 52 -10.84 -2.26 8.77
CA LYS A 52 -10.34 -1.90 10.11
C LYS A 52 -8.98 -2.51 10.40
N THR A 53 -8.80 -3.79 10.09
CA THR A 53 -7.54 -4.50 10.28
C THR A 53 -6.45 -3.90 9.39
N PHE A 54 -6.77 -3.58 8.13
CA PHE A 54 -5.87 -2.90 7.21
C PHE A 54 -5.44 -1.53 7.74
N PHE A 55 -6.39 -0.66 8.14
CA PHE A 55 -6.05 0.66 8.69
C PHE A 55 -5.21 0.56 9.95
N LYS A 56 -5.53 -0.38 10.85
CA LYS A 56 -4.71 -0.63 12.04
C LYS A 56 -3.28 -1.03 11.66
N TRP A 57 -3.13 -1.95 10.72
CA TRP A 57 -1.83 -2.41 10.22
C TRP A 57 -1.03 -1.29 9.52
N VAL A 58 -1.68 -0.46 8.70
CA VAL A 58 -1.05 0.73 8.09
C VAL A 58 -0.61 1.71 9.17
N SER A 59 -1.44 1.95 10.20
CA SER A 59 -1.06 2.81 11.33
C SER A 59 0.17 2.26 12.07
N GLU A 60 0.20 0.95 12.37
CA GLU A 60 1.37 0.29 13.01
C GLU A 60 2.62 0.38 12.11
N THR A 61 2.45 0.29 10.79
CA THR A 61 3.53 0.46 9.82
C THR A 61 4.10 1.87 9.87
N ILE A 62 3.23 2.89 9.86
CA ILE A 62 3.67 4.29 9.90
C ILE A 62 4.37 4.56 11.22
N GLU A 63 3.85 4.08 12.35
CA GLU A 63 4.50 4.21 13.67
C GLU A 63 5.89 3.57 13.72
N GLN A 64 6.09 2.43 13.06
CA GLN A 64 7.40 1.78 12.95
C GLN A 64 8.32 2.49 11.95
N GLY A 65 7.79 2.95 10.81
CA GLY A 65 8.51 3.66 9.76
C GLY A 65 8.94 5.09 10.16
N ASN A 66 8.22 5.73 11.09
CA ASN A 66 8.50 7.09 11.55
C ASN A 66 9.81 7.19 12.38
N LYS A 67 10.49 6.06 12.65
CA LYS A 67 11.77 6.05 13.36
C LYS A 67 12.99 6.42 12.52
N SER A 68 12.86 6.60 11.19
CA SER A 68 14.03 6.94 10.35
C SER A 68 13.72 7.96 9.25
N GLN A 69 13.15 9.13 9.59
CA GLN A 69 13.19 10.29 8.69
C GLN A 69 14.61 10.90 8.63
N GLY A 70 15.56 10.13 8.09
CA GLY A 70 16.95 10.57 7.94
C GLY A 70 17.84 9.71 7.03
N THR A 71 17.45 8.46 6.70
CA THR A 71 18.32 7.54 5.94
C THR A 71 17.85 7.16 4.53
N GLY A 72 16.70 7.66 4.07
CA GLY A 72 16.17 7.31 2.74
C GLY A 72 15.76 5.85 2.58
N GLU A 73 15.61 5.11 3.70
CA GLU A 73 15.08 3.76 3.70
C GLU A 73 13.56 3.79 3.70
N ALA A 74 12.97 3.19 2.67
CA ALA A 74 11.53 3.00 2.58
C ALA A 74 11.01 2.23 3.82
N PRO A 75 9.86 2.62 4.39
CA PRO A 75 9.30 1.96 5.56
C PRO A 75 9.05 0.48 5.26
N LYS A 76 9.68 -0.41 6.04
CA LYS A 76 9.43 -1.85 5.96
C LYS A 76 8.07 -2.16 6.59
N LEU A 77 7.15 -2.62 5.75
CA LEU A 77 5.84 -3.10 6.19
C LEU A 77 6.01 -4.27 7.19
N PRO A 78 5.29 -4.26 8.33
CA PRO A 78 5.22 -5.41 9.22
C PRO A 78 4.50 -6.57 8.54
N PRO A 79 4.73 -7.83 8.96
CA PRO A 79 4.09 -8.99 8.35
C PRO A 79 2.57 -8.83 8.38
N PRO A 80 1.88 -9.12 7.26
CA PRO A 80 0.44 -8.94 7.21
C PRO A 80 -0.28 -9.91 8.15
N PRO A 81 -1.38 -9.47 8.78
CA PRO A 81 -2.27 -10.38 9.48
C PRO A 81 -2.85 -11.38 8.48
N GLY A 82 -3.00 -12.66 8.86
CA GLY A 82 -3.30 -13.78 7.95
C GLY A 82 -4.62 -13.74 7.17
N GLU A 83 -5.39 -12.65 7.29
CA GLU A 83 -6.61 -12.35 6.53
C GLU A 83 -6.36 -11.33 5.40
N ILE A 84 -5.13 -10.83 5.28
CA ILE A 84 -4.70 -9.83 4.30
C ILE A 84 -3.60 -10.45 3.43
N THR A 85 -3.85 -10.56 2.13
CA THR A 85 -2.84 -11.03 1.17
C THR A 85 -2.04 -9.82 0.68
N VAL A 86 -0.79 -9.68 1.13
CA VAL A 86 0.11 -8.64 0.60
C VAL A 86 0.78 -9.16 -0.64
N VAL A 87 0.61 -8.44 -1.74
CA VAL A 87 1.25 -8.75 -3.03
C VAL A 87 2.45 -7.83 -3.17
N ILE A 88 3.59 -8.27 -2.63
CA ILE A 88 4.89 -7.59 -2.78
C ILE A 88 5.40 -7.81 -4.21
#